data_AF-A0A1Q2HUU3-F1
#
_entry.id   AF-A0A1Q2HUU3-F1
#
_cell.length_a   1.000
_cell.length_b   1.000
_cell.length_c   1.000
_cell.angle_alpha   90.00
_cell.angle_beta   90.00
_cell.angle_gamma   90.00
#
_symmetry.space_group_name_H-M   'P 1'
#
loop_
_entity.id
_entity.type
_entity.pdbx_description
1 polymer ?
#
loop_
_entity_poly.entity_id
_entity_poly.type
_entity_poly.pdbx_seq_one_letter_code
_entity_poly.pdbx_strand_id
1 'polypeptide(L)'
;MASGNCTCTQGSGHDTQLLLCEMFDPETTQRRAEEIRREIANCPECLRRLESEQTVRGLVRDCCGQANAPEPLRQRIIASITTVTYTETYTEVRRPR
;
A
#
# COMPACT_ATOMS: atom_id res chain seq x y z
N MET A 1 -25.06 18.10 -2.84
CA MET A 1 -25.54 17.00 -1.99
C MET A 1 -25.37 15.73 -2.79
N ALA A 2 -24.43 14.85 -2.41
CA ALA A 2 -24.05 13.68 -3.19
C ALA A 2 -25.08 12.55 -2.98
N SER A 3 -26.06 12.47 -3.87
CA SER A 3 -26.96 11.33 -3.97
C SER A 3 -26.23 10.20 -4.69
N GLY A 4 -25.30 9.54 -4.00
CA GLY A 4 -24.69 8.29 -4.44
C GLY A 4 -25.68 7.16 -4.22
N ASN A 5 -26.43 6.78 -5.25
CA ASN A 5 -27.38 5.67 -5.20
C ASN A 5 -26.62 4.33 -5.26
N CYS A 6 -25.85 4.02 -4.23
CA CYS A 6 -25.16 2.74 -4.08
C CYS A 6 -26.12 1.72 -3.46
N THR A 7 -26.45 0.65 -4.20
CA THR A 7 -27.33 -0.44 -3.74
C THR A 7 -26.55 -1.53 -2.99
N CYS A 8 -25.56 -1.14 -2.18
CA CYS A 8 -24.66 -2.04 -1.43
C CYS A 8 -25.35 -2.90 -0.35
N THR A 9 -26.63 -2.63 -0.05
CA THR A 9 -27.44 -3.35 0.93
C THR A 9 -28.42 -4.36 0.33
N GLN A 10 -28.56 -4.45 -1.01
CA GLN A 10 -29.65 -5.22 -1.64
C GLN A 10 -29.19 -6.30 -2.65
N GLY A 11 -27.93 -6.74 -2.60
CA GLY A 11 -27.50 -8.00 -3.23
C GLY A 11 -27.45 -8.03 -4.76
N SER A 12 -27.43 -6.88 -5.44
CA SER A 12 -27.30 -6.82 -6.91
C SER A 12 -26.30 -5.76 -7.41
N GLY A 13 -25.39 -5.31 -6.55
CA GLY A 13 -24.32 -4.39 -6.87
C GLY A 13 -23.01 -4.99 -6.40
N HIS A 14 -22.01 -5.01 -7.29
CA HIS A 14 -20.64 -5.48 -7.09
C HIS A 14 -20.24 -5.56 -5.60
N ASP A 15 -20.12 -6.79 -5.07
CA ASP A 15 -19.93 -7.03 -3.65
C ASP A 15 -18.74 -6.20 -3.13
N THR A 16 -19.02 -5.25 -2.23
CA THR A 16 -17.97 -4.41 -1.61
C THR A 16 -16.90 -5.28 -0.97
N GLN A 17 -17.28 -6.44 -0.44
CA GLN A 17 -16.35 -7.41 0.12
C GLN A 17 -15.37 -7.96 -0.92
N LEU A 18 -15.84 -8.27 -2.13
CA LEU A 18 -14.97 -8.76 -3.20
C LEU A 18 -13.95 -7.71 -3.63
N LEU A 19 -14.40 -6.45 -3.74
CA LEU A 19 -13.51 -5.32 -4.03
C LEU A 19 -12.46 -5.12 -2.94
N LEU A 20 -12.86 -5.21 -1.67
CA LEU A 20 -11.92 -5.12 -0.55
C LEU A 20 -10.93 -6.28 -0.57
N CYS A 21 -11.39 -7.52 -0.81
CA CYS A 21 -10.52 -8.68 -0.94
C CYS A 21 -9.51 -8.50 -2.08
N GLU A 22 -9.97 -8.09 -3.27
CA GLU A 22 -9.10 -7.80 -4.41
C GLU A 22 -8.09 -6.70 -4.04
N MET A 23 -8.53 -5.59 -3.46
CA MET A 23 -7.66 -4.46 -3.12
C MET A 23 -6.55 -4.83 -2.12
N PHE A 24 -6.81 -5.76 -1.21
CA PHE A 24 -5.83 -6.22 -0.22
C PHE A 24 -5.09 -7.50 -0.60
N ASP A 25 -5.32 -8.03 -1.80
CA ASP A 25 -4.59 -9.18 -2.31
C ASP A 25 -3.13 -8.78 -2.64
N PRO A 26 -2.12 -9.59 -2.26
CA PRO A 26 -0.72 -9.27 -2.54
C PRO A 26 -0.39 -9.23 -4.04
N GLU A 27 -1.16 -9.91 -4.89
CA GLU A 27 -0.97 -9.91 -6.34
C GLU A 27 -1.62 -8.68 -7.01
N THR A 28 -2.36 -7.85 -6.25
CA THR A 28 -3.05 -6.69 -6.78
C THR A 28 -2.10 -5.53 -7.04
N THR A 29 -2.13 -5.04 -8.28
CA THR A 29 -1.37 -3.86 -8.69
C THR A 29 -1.86 -2.59 -7.99
N GLN A 30 -0.95 -1.65 -7.72
CA GLN A 30 -1.28 -0.36 -7.10
C GLN A 30 -2.36 0.42 -7.88
N ARG A 31 -2.28 0.40 -9.21
CA ARG A 31 -3.30 1.00 -10.09
C ARG A 31 -4.69 0.44 -9.82
N ARG A 32 -4.82 -0.88 -9.71
CA ARG A 32 -6.10 -1.54 -9.46
C ARG A 32 -6.63 -1.20 -8.06
N ALA A 33 -5.76 -1.16 -7.05
CA ALA A 33 -6.14 -0.75 -5.72
C ALA A 33 -6.67 0.70 -5.68
N GLU A 34 -6.10 1.61 -6.45
CA GLU A 34 -6.57 2.99 -6.56
C GLU A 34 -7.93 3.12 -7.27
N GLU A 35 -8.16 2.31 -8.32
CA GLU A 35 -9.47 2.22 -8.98
C GLU A 35 -10.55 1.80 -7.98
N ILE A 36 -10.29 0.73 -7.22
CA ILE A 36 -11.21 0.23 -6.19
C ILE A 36 -11.47 1.29 -5.11
N ARG A 37 -10.45 2.03 -4.66
CA ARG A 37 -10.64 3.13 -3.69
C ARG A 37 -11.55 4.22 -4.22
N ARG A 38 -11.41 4.60 -5.50
CA ARG A 38 -12.28 5.60 -6.13
C ARG A 38 -13.71 5.12 -6.23
N GLU A 39 -13.93 3.84 -6.56
CA GLU A 39 -15.25 3.23 -6.59
C GLU A 39 -15.92 3.28 -5.20
N ILE A 40 -15.18 2.88 -4.16
CA ILE A 40 -15.66 2.88 -2.77
C ILE A 40 -15.94 4.30 -2.25
N ALA A 41 -15.13 5.29 -2.63
CA ALA A 41 -15.29 6.68 -2.20
C ALA A 41 -16.63 7.32 -2.62
N ASN A 42 -17.31 6.74 -3.62
CA ASN A 42 -18.64 7.21 -4.05
C ASN A 42 -19.77 6.82 -3.09
N CYS A 43 -19.53 5.93 -2.13
CA CYS A 43 -20.52 5.47 -1.16
C CYS A 43 -20.01 5.60 0.29
N PRO A 44 -20.70 6.36 1.16
CA PRO A 44 -20.28 6.52 2.56
C PRO A 44 -20.33 5.21 3.36
N GLU A 45 -21.26 4.31 3.04
CA GLU A 45 -21.33 3.00 3.72
C GLU A 45 -20.14 2.12 3.36
N CYS A 46 -19.82 2.02 2.06
CA CYS A 46 -18.67 1.24 1.58
C CYS A 46 -17.35 1.79 2.14
N LEU A 47 -17.21 3.12 2.22
CA LEU A 47 -16.04 3.76 2.82
C LEU A 47 -15.89 3.37 4.30
N ARG A 48 -16.99 3.37 5.06
CA ARG A 48 -16.98 2.96 6.47
C ARG A 48 -16.58 1.49 6.66
N ARG A 49 -16.95 0.63 5.72
CA ARG A 49 -16.51 -0.79 5.70
C ARG A 49 -15.01 -0.89 5.41
N LEU A 50 -14.51 -0.12 4.45
CA LEU A 50 -13.08 -0.04 4.14
C LEU A 50 -12.25 0.43 5.34
N GLU A 51 -12.72 1.44 6.08
CA GLU A 51 -12.05 1.93 7.31
C GLU A 51 -12.00 0.84 8.40
N SER A 52 -13.11 0.13 8.59
CA SER A 52 -13.20 -0.97 9.55
C SER A 52 -12.22 -2.09 9.18
N GLU A 53 -12.18 -2.47 7.91
CA GLU A 53 -11.27 -3.51 7.39
C GLU A 53 -9.79 -3.12 7.57
N GLN A 54 -9.43 -1.86 7.27
CA GLN A 54 -8.08 -1.35 7.50
C GLN A 54 -7.70 -1.37 8.98
N THR A 55 -8.64 -1.01 9.86
CA THR A 55 -8.42 -1.02 11.31
C THR A 55 -8.14 -2.43 11.81
N VAL A 56 -8.95 -3.41 11.41
CA VAL A 56 -8.75 -4.82 11.77
C VAL A 56 -7.41 -5.34 11.23
N ARG A 57 -7.08 -5.05 9.96
CA ARG A 57 -5.78 -5.44 9.38
C ARG A 57 -4.59 -4.79 10.08
N GLY A 58 -4.74 -3.54 10.52
CA GLY A 58 -3.76 -2.85 11.36
C GLY A 58 -3.52 -3.60 12.67
N LEU A 59 -4.59 -3.92 13.39
CA LEU A 59 -4.52 -4.71 14.63
C LEU A 59 -3.87 -6.08 14.41
N VAL A 60 -4.22 -6.80 13.35
CA VAL A 60 -3.60 -8.09 13.02
C VAL A 60 -2.11 -7.93 12.71
N ARG A 61 -1.72 -6.88 11.98
CA ARG A 61 -0.30 -6.57 11.72
C ARG A 61 0.45 -6.21 13.00
N ASP A 62 -0.18 -5.53 13.95
CA ASP A 62 0.47 -5.20 15.22
C ASP A 62 0.63 -6.44 16.10
N CYS A 63 -0.38 -7.31 16.16
CA CYS A 63 -0.32 -8.56 16.93
C CYS A 63 0.61 -9.61 16.30
N CYS A 64 0.60 -9.76 14.98
CA CYS A 64 1.26 -10.87 14.27
C CYS A 64 2.46 -10.45 13.42
N GLY A 65 2.58 -9.17 13.09
CA GLY A 65 3.72 -8.60 12.33
C GLY A 65 4.90 -8.19 13.21
N GLN A 66 4.75 -8.23 14.54
CA GLN A 66 5.83 -8.11 15.52
C GLN A 66 6.67 -9.38 15.68
N ALA A 67 6.64 -10.31 14.72
CA ALA A 67 7.72 -11.26 14.53
C ALA A 67 8.97 -10.45 14.13
N ASN A 68 9.61 -9.83 15.11
CA ASN A 68 10.84 -9.06 14.95
C ASN A 68 11.78 -9.89 14.08
N ALA A 69 12.20 -9.33 12.94
CA ALA A 69 13.24 -9.94 12.14
C ALA A 69 14.39 -10.28 13.09
N PRO A 70 14.95 -11.51 13.06
CA PRO A 70 16.02 -11.91 13.95
C PRO A 70 17.08 -10.81 13.97
N GLU A 71 17.45 -10.33 15.16
CA GLU A 71 18.39 -9.22 15.33
C GLU A 71 19.63 -9.27 14.40
N PRO A 72 20.26 -10.43 14.11
CA PRO A 72 21.35 -10.50 13.14
C PRO A 72 20.98 -10.08 11.70
N LEU A 73 19.76 -10.37 11.23
CA LEU A 73 19.29 -9.93 9.91
C LEU A 73 19.03 -8.43 9.88
N ARG A 74 18.45 -7.90 10.96
CA ARG A 74 18.16 -6.46 11.09
C ARG A 74 19.45 -5.64 11.06
N GLN A 75 20.48 -6.07 11.78
CA GLN A 75 21.79 -5.43 11.78
C GLN A 75 22.46 -5.43 10.40
N ARG A 76 22.38 -6.55 9.66
CA ARG A 76 22.92 -6.64 8.29
C ARG A 76 22.25 -5.68 7.32
N ILE A 77 20.92 -5.57 7.37
CA ILE A 77 20.15 -4.67 6.50
C ILE A 77 20.52 -3.21 6.79
N ILE A 78 20.56 -2.82 8.08
CA ILE A 78 20.96 -1.46 8.48
C ILE A 78 22.36 -1.13 7.99
N ALA A 79 23.32 -2.05 8.15
CA ALA A 79 24.68 -1.86 7.64
C ALA A 79 24.72 -1.66 6.12
N SER A 80 23.96 -2.46 5.36
CA SER A 80 23.91 -2.33 3.89
C SER A 80 23.29 -1.02 3.42
N ILE A 81 22.25 -0.52 4.08
CA ILE A 81 21.55 0.72 3.66
C ILE A 81 22.36 1.96 4.07
N THR A 82 23.09 1.89 5.18
CA THR A 82 23.88 3.03 5.70
C THR A 82 25.23 3.18 4.98
N THR A 83 25.62 2.21 4.13
CA THR A 83 26.91 2.25 3.44
C THR A 83 26.88 3.30 2.31
N VAL A 84 27.58 4.42 2.51
CA VAL A 84 27.77 5.45 1.48
C VAL A 84 28.98 5.10 0.63
N THR A 85 28.76 4.77 -0.64
CA THR A 85 29.81 4.59 -1.65
C THR A 85 29.99 5.89 -2.44
N TYR A 86 31.19 6.47 -2.44
CA TYR A 86 31.54 7.60 -3.32
C TYR A 86 32.20 7.08 -4.61
N THR A 87 31.82 7.63 -5.75
CA THR A 87 32.45 7.33 -7.05
C THR A 87 33.07 8.61 -7.57
N GLU A 88 34.40 8.64 -7.65
CA GLU A 88 35.14 9.76 -8.24
C GLU A 88 34.99 9.74 -9.76
N THR A 89 34.17 10.64 -10.29
CA THR A 89 34.11 10.89 -11.73
C THR A 89 35.13 11.96 -12.10
N TYR A 90 36.24 11.57 -12.72
CA TYR A 90 37.15 12.54 -13.32
C TYR A 90 36.56 13.02 -14.66
N THR A 91 36.50 14.33 -14.85
CA THR A 91 36.17 14.94 -16.14
C THR A 91 37.43 15.50 -16.74
N GLU A 92 37.89 14.90 -17.84
CA GLU A 92 39.08 15.32 -18.54
C GLU A 92 38.83 16.62 -19.31
N VAL A 93 39.34 17.74 -18.81
CA VAL A 93 39.19 19.05 -19.44
C VAL A 93 40.25 19.20 -20.55
N ARG A 94 39.83 19.09 -21.81
CA ARG A 94 40.69 19.39 -22.97
C ARG A 94 40.96 20.89 -23.06
N ARG A 95 42.23 21.28 -22.99
CA ARG A 95 42.65 22.68 -23.18
C ARG A 95 42.61 23.05 -24.68
N PRO A 96 42.03 24.21 -25.05
CA PRO A 96 42.18 24.76 -26.39
C PRO A 96 43.58 25.35 -26.60
N ARG A 97 44.03 25.31 -27.86
CA ARG A 97 45.38 25.63 -28.34
C ARG A 97 45.57 27.13 -28.57
#